data_AF-A0A5J4TRB0-F1
#
_entry.id   AF-A0A5J4TRB0-F1
#
_cell.length_a   1.000
_cell.length_b   1.000
_cell.length_c   1.000
_cell.angle_alpha   90.00
_cell.angle_beta   90.00
_cell.angle_gamma   90.00
#
_symmetry.space_group_name_H-M   'P 1'
#
loop_
_entity.id
_entity.type
_entity.pdbx_description
1 polymer ?
#
loop_
_entity_poly.entity_id
_entity_poly.type
_entity_poly.pdbx_seq_one_letter_code
_entity_poly.pdbx_strand_id
1 'polypeptide(L)'
;NALMDREVGLTRREVNLIMGHLERKYPDGTFDVNDVAHEAFELLFEAHEDNLLQLPLNEQAAHDVLMQTFQSLDTEKTGELAVPETQNGLFLADLGLTGLQTHALLGLLADLNVSVDYGAFAEYISSWVAQILQGTDLRNPSNTVANLERNALQDQLLTAFQKQDPKQTGTISYAQMTDVINGFSFSPREKSAVLSLVIAQANEEEGVSYDIVARTAFDVCWLQQRLGLDLVE
;
A
#
# COMPACT_ATOMS: atom_id res chain seq x y z
N ASN A 1 -6.58 -12.71 -8.83
CA ASN A 1 -6.74 -12.19 -7.45
C ASN A 1 -5.57 -12.56 -6.54
N ALA A 2 -5.05 -13.79 -6.52
CA ALA A 2 -3.94 -14.18 -5.62
C ALA A 2 -2.64 -13.33 -5.68
N LEU A 3 -2.33 -12.67 -6.81
CA LEU A 3 -1.19 -11.74 -6.92
C LEU A 3 -1.51 -10.31 -6.44
N MET A 4 -2.79 -9.93 -6.43
CA MET A 4 -3.27 -8.68 -5.83
C MET A 4 -3.47 -8.87 -4.32
N ASP A 5 -3.87 -10.07 -3.90
CA ASP A 5 -4.13 -10.44 -2.51
C ASP A 5 -2.85 -10.76 -1.73
N ARG A 6 -1.80 -11.26 -2.41
CA ARG A 6 -0.47 -11.34 -1.82
C ARG A 6 0.21 -10.02 -2.10
N GLU A 7 0.46 -9.23 -1.07
CA GLU A 7 1.49 -8.18 -1.07
C GLU A 7 2.88 -8.81 -1.25
N VAL A 8 3.07 -9.51 -2.37
CA VAL A 8 4.39 -9.72 -2.97
C VAL A 8 4.88 -8.30 -3.22
N GLY A 9 6.09 -7.94 -2.79
CA GLY A 9 6.65 -6.59 -2.86
C GLY A 9 6.89 -6.07 -4.30
N LEU A 10 5.89 -6.23 -5.15
CA LEU A 10 5.79 -5.83 -6.53
C LEU A 10 5.15 -4.45 -6.58
N THR A 11 5.62 -3.67 -7.53
CA THR A 11 5.03 -2.41 -7.96
C THR A 11 3.76 -2.66 -8.76
N ARG A 12 2.92 -1.63 -8.89
CA ARG A 12 1.73 -1.71 -9.73
C ARG A 12 2.06 -2.02 -11.19
N ARG A 13 3.16 -1.46 -11.71
CA ARG A 13 3.64 -1.73 -13.07
C ARG A 13 3.96 -3.20 -13.27
N GLU A 14 4.63 -3.82 -12.30
CA GLU A 14 4.95 -5.24 -12.30
C GLU A 14 3.69 -6.12 -12.22
N VAL A 15 2.74 -5.78 -11.34
CA VAL A 15 1.44 -6.47 -11.26
C VAL A 15 0.70 -6.39 -12.60
N ASN A 16 0.62 -5.19 -13.20
CA ASN A 16 -0.04 -4.99 -14.48
C ASN A 16 0.65 -5.79 -15.61
N LEU A 17 1.98 -5.84 -15.62
CA LEU A 17 2.76 -6.63 -16.58
C LEU A 17 2.42 -8.12 -16.48
N ILE A 18 2.41 -8.66 -15.27
CA ILE A 18 2.10 -10.07 -15.01
C ILE A 18 0.65 -10.37 -15.38
N MET A 19 -0.30 -9.57 -14.91
CA MET A 19 -1.72 -9.78 -15.19
C MET A 19 -2.03 -9.70 -16.68
N GLY A 20 -1.52 -8.69 -17.39
CA GLY A 20 -1.71 -8.57 -18.83
C GLY A 20 -1.04 -9.68 -19.64
N HIS A 21 0.01 -10.31 -19.13
CA HIS A 21 0.58 -11.52 -19.74
C HIS A 21 -0.27 -12.76 -19.46
N LEU A 22 -0.71 -12.95 -18.22
CA LEU A 22 -1.57 -14.07 -17.84
C LEU A 22 -2.88 -14.07 -18.62
N GLU A 23 -3.53 -12.91 -18.79
CA GLU A 23 -4.76 -12.77 -19.58
C GLU A 23 -4.57 -13.16 -21.05
N ARG A 24 -3.40 -12.86 -21.63
CA ARG A 24 -3.07 -13.23 -23.02
C ARG A 24 -2.75 -14.72 -23.15
N LYS A 25 -2.05 -15.29 -22.15
CA LYS A 25 -1.61 -16.68 -22.17
C LYS A 25 -2.73 -17.66 -21.79
N TYR A 26 -3.59 -17.26 -20.86
CA TYR A 26 -4.71 -18.03 -20.32
C TYR A 26 -6.03 -17.27 -20.56
N PRO A 27 -6.51 -17.18 -21.81
CA PRO A 27 -7.71 -16.43 -22.16
C PRO A 27 -9.01 -17.00 -21.59
N ASP A 28 -8.97 -18.25 -21.10
CA ASP A 28 -10.08 -18.88 -20.36
C ASP A 28 -10.10 -18.51 -18.86
N GLY A 29 -9.10 -17.75 -18.41
CA GLY A 29 -8.96 -17.31 -17.02
C GLY A 29 -8.53 -18.40 -16.05
N THR A 30 -8.11 -19.58 -16.53
CA THR A 30 -7.69 -20.69 -15.68
C THR A 30 -6.19 -20.93 -15.77
N PHE A 31 -5.50 -20.85 -14.63
CA PHE A 31 -4.06 -21.07 -14.52
C PHE A 31 -3.71 -21.72 -13.18
N ASP A 32 -2.67 -22.56 -13.19
CA ASP A 32 -2.13 -23.14 -11.97
C ASP A 32 -1.26 -22.12 -11.21
N VAL A 33 -1.22 -22.21 -9.88
CA VAL A 33 -0.43 -21.29 -9.04
C VAL A 33 1.07 -21.38 -9.36
N ASN A 34 1.58 -22.57 -9.73
CA ASN A 34 2.98 -22.72 -10.12
C ASN A 34 3.27 -22.08 -11.47
N ASP A 35 2.31 -22.14 -12.41
CA ASP A 35 2.43 -21.47 -13.69
C ASP A 35 2.49 -19.95 -13.48
N VAL A 36 1.63 -19.40 -12.63
CA VAL A 36 1.67 -17.96 -12.27
C VAL A 36 3.01 -17.56 -11.69
N ALA A 37 3.56 -18.35 -10.77
CA ALA A 37 4.83 -18.06 -10.14
C ALA A 37 5.99 -18.10 -11.16
N HIS A 38 5.97 -19.07 -12.09
CA HIS A 38 6.96 -19.17 -13.14
C HIS A 38 6.86 -18.01 -14.14
N GLU A 39 5.67 -17.71 -14.66
CA GLU A 39 5.47 -16.57 -15.58
C GLU A 39 5.84 -15.24 -14.94
N ALA A 40 5.46 -15.03 -13.68
CA ALA A 40 5.83 -13.84 -12.94
C ALA A 40 7.34 -13.72 -12.81
N PHE A 41 8.05 -14.80 -12.48
CA PHE A 41 9.50 -14.79 -12.38
C PHE A 41 10.17 -14.40 -13.70
N GLU A 42 9.81 -15.04 -14.81
CA GLU A 42 10.41 -14.75 -16.12
C GLU A 42 10.18 -13.28 -16.54
N LEU A 43 8.95 -12.79 -16.42
CA LEU A 43 8.62 -11.41 -16.78
C LEU A 43 9.32 -10.37 -15.89
N LEU A 44 9.38 -10.62 -14.58
CA LEU A 44 10.07 -9.73 -13.66
C LEU A 44 11.58 -9.76 -13.89
N PHE A 45 12.14 -10.92 -14.25
CA PHE A 45 13.56 -11.04 -14.57
C PHE A 45 13.91 -10.24 -15.84
N GLU A 46 13.13 -10.40 -16.92
CA GLU A 46 13.28 -9.62 -18.15
C GLU A 46 13.11 -8.11 -17.90
N ALA A 47 12.05 -7.72 -17.18
CA ALA A 47 11.82 -6.33 -16.83
C ALA A 47 12.92 -5.75 -15.93
N HIS A 48 13.50 -6.58 -15.05
CA HIS A 48 14.63 -6.17 -14.22
C HIS A 48 15.86 -5.90 -15.06
N GLU A 49 16.20 -6.77 -16.02
CA GLU A 49 17.32 -6.55 -16.95
C GLU A 49 17.15 -5.24 -17.75
N ASP A 50 15.93 -4.96 -18.23
CA ASP A 50 15.62 -3.70 -18.94
C ASP A 50 15.67 -2.47 -18.02
N ASN A 51 15.35 -2.64 -16.73
CA ASN A 51 15.32 -1.57 -15.74
C ASN A 51 16.67 -1.35 -15.02
N LEU A 52 17.69 -2.20 -15.23
CA LEU A 52 19.03 -2.03 -14.62
C LEU A 52 19.67 -0.66 -14.92
N LEU A 53 19.23 0.01 -15.98
CA LEU A 53 19.70 1.34 -16.38
C LEU A 53 18.73 2.48 -15.99
N GLN A 54 17.56 2.17 -15.44
CA GLN A 54 16.61 3.19 -14.99
C GLN A 54 16.96 3.64 -13.58
N LEU A 55 17.22 4.94 -13.43
CA LEU A 55 17.42 5.55 -12.13
C LEU A 55 16.06 5.63 -11.40
N PRO A 56 16.02 5.37 -10.08
CA PRO A 56 14.81 5.61 -9.29
C PRO A 56 14.37 7.07 -9.45
N LEU A 57 13.07 7.32 -9.35
CA LEU A 57 12.54 8.68 -9.44
C LEU A 57 13.22 9.56 -8.39
N ASN A 58 13.73 10.70 -8.84
CA ASN A 58 14.13 11.78 -7.96
C ASN A 58 12.89 12.59 -7.54
N GLU A 59 13.06 13.48 -6.57
CA GLU A 59 11.98 14.29 -6.01
C GLU A 59 11.19 15.06 -7.07
N GLN A 60 11.88 15.73 -8.00
CA GLN A 60 11.20 16.47 -9.07
C GLN A 60 10.39 15.55 -9.98
N ALA A 61 10.94 14.40 -10.37
CA ALA A 61 10.25 13.45 -11.23
C ALA A 61 9.03 12.84 -10.53
N ALA A 62 9.13 12.55 -9.23
CA ALA A 62 7.99 12.09 -8.42
C ALA A 62 6.91 13.18 -8.34
N HIS A 63 7.30 14.43 -8.08
CA HIS A 63 6.39 15.58 -8.07
C HIS A 63 5.66 15.73 -9.42
N ASP A 64 6.37 15.66 -10.54
CA ASP A 64 5.79 15.84 -11.87
C ASP A 64 4.77 14.74 -12.20
N VAL A 65 5.06 13.48 -11.85
CA VAL A 65 4.13 12.35 -12.02
C VAL A 65 2.88 12.53 -11.16
N LEU A 66 3.04 12.94 -9.90
CA LEU A 66 1.92 13.23 -8.99
C LEU A 66 1.03 14.35 -9.52
N MET A 67 1.64 15.47 -9.90
CA MET A 67 0.92 16.64 -10.44
C MET A 67 0.16 16.29 -11.71
N GLN A 68 0.80 15.59 -12.65
CA GLN A 68 0.15 15.16 -13.88
C GLN A 68 -1.06 14.25 -13.57
N THR A 69 -0.91 13.33 -12.62
CA THR A 69 -1.97 12.39 -12.24
C THR A 69 -3.13 13.13 -11.57
N PHE A 70 -2.88 13.97 -10.58
CA PHE A 70 -3.93 14.71 -9.88
C PHE A 70 -4.65 15.71 -10.79
N GLN A 71 -3.92 16.44 -11.65
CA GLN A 71 -4.54 17.33 -12.64
C GLN A 71 -5.44 16.58 -13.62
N SER A 72 -5.17 15.31 -13.90
CA SER A 72 -6.04 14.49 -14.76
C SER A 72 -7.36 14.09 -14.09
N LEU A 73 -7.37 14.07 -12.75
CA LEU A 73 -8.55 13.77 -11.93
C LEU A 73 -9.34 15.04 -11.60
N ASP A 74 -8.68 16.19 -11.46
CA ASP A 74 -9.31 17.50 -11.24
C ASP A 74 -9.88 18.08 -12.53
N THR A 75 -10.96 17.46 -13.01
CA THR A 75 -11.63 17.87 -14.27
C THR A 75 -12.17 19.30 -14.22
N GLU A 76 -12.44 19.82 -13.02
CA GLU A 76 -12.94 21.18 -12.79
C GLU A 76 -11.82 22.22 -12.63
N LYS A 77 -10.55 21.78 -12.51
CA LYS A 77 -9.36 22.62 -12.36
C LYS A 77 -9.42 23.53 -11.14
N THR A 78 -9.94 22.99 -10.05
CA THR A 78 -10.08 23.70 -8.77
C THR A 78 -8.74 23.86 -8.04
N GLY A 79 -7.75 23.00 -8.34
CA GLY A 79 -6.53 22.88 -7.54
C GLY A 79 -6.70 21.99 -6.31
N GLU A 80 -7.90 21.43 -6.11
CA GLU A 80 -8.23 20.56 -4.99
C GLU A 80 -8.83 19.24 -5.49
N LEU A 81 -8.62 18.17 -4.74
CA LEU A 81 -9.28 16.88 -4.95
C LEU A 81 -9.93 16.42 -3.67
N ALA A 82 -11.06 15.71 -3.77
CA ALA A 82 -11.60 15.03 -2.61
C ALA A 82 -10.59 13.97 -2.10
N VAL A 83 -10.64 13.64 -0.81
CA VAL A 83 -9.75 12.62 -0.23
C VAL A 83 -9.81 11.29 -1.01
N PRO A 84 -10.98 10.74 -1.37
CA PRO A 84 -11.05 9.50 -2.17
C PRO A 84 -10.41 9.63 -3.56
N GLU A 85 -10.50 10.80 -4.19
CA GLU A 85 -9.90 11.05 -5.51
C GLU A 85 -8.38 11.16 -5.41
N THR A 86 -7.88 11.78 -4.33
CA THR A 86 -6.45 11.84 -4.02
C THR A 86 -5.88 10.45 -3.74
N GLN A 87 -6.61 9.62 -2.99
CA GLN A 87 -6.24 8.21 -2.75
C GLN A 87 -6.16 7.44 -4.08
N ASN A 88 -7.18 7.56 -4.93
CA ASN A 88 -7.19 6.93 -6.25
C ASN A 88 -6.02 7.42 -7.13
N GLY A 89 -5.74 8.74 -7.10
CA GLY A 89 -4.60 9.33 -7.81
C GLY A 89 -3.27 8.75 -7.37
N LEU A 90 -3.04 8.57 -6.07
CA LEU A 90 -1.84 7.92 -5.55
C LEU A 90 -1.68 6.48 -6.04
N PHE A 91 -2.78 5.72 -6.13
CA PHE A 91 -2.72 4.38 -6.70
C PHE A 91 -2.41 4.43 -8.20
N LEU A 92 -2.99 5.36 -8.95
CA LEU A 92 -2.84 5.47 -10.41
C LEU A 92 -1.47 6.02 -10.84
N ALA A 93 -0.83 6.79 -9.98
CA ALA A 93 0.48 7.37 -10.25
C ALA A 93 1.55 6.27 -10.37
N ASP A 94 2.27 6.23 -11.50
CA ASP A 94 3.36 5.29 -11.74
C ASP A 94 4.65 5.75 -11.03
N LEU A 95 4.59 5.76 -9.69
CA LEU A 95 5.68 6.22 -8.82
C LEU A 95 6.75 5.16 -8.60
N GLY A 96 6.61 3.96 -9.17
CA GLY A 96 7.50 2.82 -8.87
C GLY A 96 7.41 2.32 -7.43
N LEU A 97 6.37 2.72 -6.69
CA LEU A 97 6.11 2.24 -5.33
C LEU A 97 5.42 0.87 -5.37
N THR A 98 5.73 0.04 -4.37
CA THR A 98 4.97 -1.17 -4.03
C THR A 98 3.63 -0.80 -3.40
N GLY A 99 2.67 -1.72 -3.41
CA GLY A 99 1.38 -1.51 -2.75
C GLY A 99 1.53 -1.10 -1.28
N LEU A 100 2.37 -1.81 -0.52
CA LEU A 100 2.68 -1.51 0.88
C LEU A 100 3.20 -0.07 1.07
N GLN A 101 4.11 0.38 0.21
CA GLN A 101 4.65 1.75 0.27
C GLN A 101 3.59 2.80 -0.05
N THR A 102 2.72 2.54 -1.02
CA THR A 102 1.57 3.42 -1.33
C THR A 102 0.63 3.50 -0.13
N HIS A 103 0.30 2.39 0.52
CA HIS A 103 -0.55 2.36 1.72
C HIS A 103 0.05 3.12 2.90
N ALA A 104 1.37 3.07 3.08
CA ALA A 104 2.04 3.90 4.07
C ALA A 104 1.88 5.41 3.79
N LEU A 105 1.94 5.83 2.52
CA LEU A 105 1.68 7.22 2.14
C LEU A 105 0.21 7.61 2.30
N LEU A 106 -0.75 6.71 2.03
CA LEU A 106 -2.18 6.99 2.18
C LEU A 106 -2.57 7.31 3.64
N GLY A 107 -1.82 6.81 4.61
CA GLY A 107 -2.02 7.17 6.02
C GLY A 107 -1.85 8.66 6.31
N LEU A 108 -1.16 9.43 5.46
CA LEU A 108 -1.08 10.89 5.58
C LEU A 108 -2.42 11.61 5.42
N LEU A 109 -3.36 10.98 4.72
CA LEU A 109 -4.67 11.56 4.48
C LEU A 109 -5.63 11.37 5.67
N ALA A 110 -5.18 10.69 6.74
CA ALA A 110 -5.99 10.40 7.93
C ALA A 110 -6.60 11.65 8.59
N ASP A 111 -5.85 12.75 8.56
CA ASP A 111 -6.21 14.00 9.24
C ASP A 111 -7.03 14.94 8.34
N LEU A 112 -7.26 14.57 7.07
CA LEU A 112 -7.94 15.39 6.07
C LEU A 112 -9.39 14.95 5.90
N ASN A 113 -10.32 15.89 6.03
CA ASN A 113 -11.75 15.57 6.13
C ASN A 113 -12.58 15.96 4.89
N VAL A 114 -12.07 16.79 3.97
CA VAL A 114 -12.90 17.34 2.89
C VAL A 114 -12.17 17.28 1.54
N SER A 115 -11.13 18.09 1.38
CA SER A 115 -10.37 18.20 0.15
C SER A 115 -8.88 18.32 0.44
N VAL A 116 -8.08 18.05 -0.58
CA VAL A 116 -6.62 18.09 -0.57
C VAL A 116 -6.19 19.09 -1.64
N ASP A 117 -5.44 20.12 -1.25
CA ASP A 117 -4.63 20.89 -2.21
C ASP A 117 -3.56 19.94 -2.75
N TYR A 118 -3.80 19.41 -3.94
CA TYR A 118 -2.96 18.36 -4.50
C TYR A 118 -1.58 18.90 -4.94
N GLY A 119 -1.44 20.22 -5.12
CA GLY A 119 -0.17 20.87 -5.40
C GLY A 119 0.73 20.84 -4.17
N ALA A 120 0.22 21.35 -3.05
CA ALA A 120 0.93 21.31 -1.77
C ALA A 120 1.19 19.87 -1.32
N PHE A 121 0.22 18.98 -1.54
CA PHE A 121 0.38 17.56 -1.21
C PHE A 121 1.46 16.89 -2.06
N ALA A 122 1.47 17.11 -3.39
CA ALA A 122 2.49 16.55 -4.28
C ALA A 122 3.90 17.05 -3.92
N GLU A 123 4.04 18.34 -3.62
CA GLU A 123 5.30 18.91 -3.13
C GLU A 123 5.74 18.21 -1.84
N TYR A 124 4.84 18.11 -0.87
CA TYR A 124 5.13 17.49 0.41
C TYR A 124 5.60 16.03 0.28
N ILE A 125 4.89 15.19 -0.48
CA ILE A 125 5.20 13.74 -0.53
C ILE A 125 6.31 13.37 -1.53
N SER A 126 6.64 14.24 -2.49
CA SER A 126 7.62 13.93 -3.54
C SER A 126 9.01 13.57 -3.00
N SER A 127 9.47 14.27 -1.97
CA SER A 127 10.72 13.98 -1.28
C SER A 127 10.71 12.62 -0.57
N TRP A 128 9.54 12.16 -0.14
CA TRP A 128 9.34 10.88 0.54
C TRP A 128 9.35 9.74 -0.46
N VAL A 129 8.67 9.90 -1.59
CA VAL A 129 8.71 8.95 -2.72
C VAL A 129 10.17 8.73 -3.15
N ALA A 130 10.93 9.79 -3.33
CA ALA A 130 12.35 9.69 -3.71
C ALA A 130 13.19 8.95 -2.66
N GLN A 131 12.99 9.23 -1.37
CA GLN A 131 13.69 8.56 -0.27
C GLN A 131 13.38 7.07 -0.18
N ILE A 132 12.11 6.69 -0.38
CA ILE A 132 11.65 5.29 -0.41
C ILE A 132 12.34 4.54 -1.55
N LEU A 133 12.35 5.11 -2.76
CA LEU A 133 12.91 4.47 -3.95
C LEU A 133 14.43 4.39 -3.95
N GLN A 134 15.12 5.37 -3.37
CA GLN A 134 16.58 5.38 -3.26
C GLN A 134 17.11 4.41 -2.20
N GLY A 135 16.22 3.72 -1.45
CA GLY A 135 16.61 2.75 -0.44
C GLY A 135 17.49 3.35 0.65
N THR A 136 17.33 4.65 0.92
CA THR A 136 18.22 5.43 1.79
C THR A 136 18.45 4.69 3.11
N ASP A 137 19.73 4.53 3.47
CA ASP A 137 20.19 3.81 4.67
C ASP A 137 19.81 4.61 5.92
N LEU A 138 18.56 4.45 6.35
CA LEU A 138 17.98 5.04 7.56
C LEU A 138 18.53 4.26 8.76
N ARG A 139 19.77 4.59 9.12
CA ARG A 139 20.50 3.97 10.23
C ARG A 139 19.77 4.25 11.53
N ASN A 140 19.08 3.19 11.97
CA ASN A 140 18.58 2.90 13.31
C ASN A 140 17.19 3.45 13.69
N PRO A 141 16.08 2.83 13.23
CA PRO A 141 14.78 2.96 13.85
C PRO A 141 14.55 1.86 14.90
N SER A 142 13.68 2.13 15.88
CA SER A 142 13.22 1.14 16.84
C SER A 142 12.68 -0.11 16.13
N ASN A 143 12.95 -1.31 16.64
CA ASN A 143 12.40 -2.57 16.09
C ASN A 143 10.94 -2.80 16.54
N THR A 144 10.24 -1.73 16.94
CA THR A 144 8.95 -1.80 17.62
C THR A 144 7.94 -0.84 17.00
N VAL A 145 6.75 -1.33 16.71
CA VAL A 145 5.56 -0.55 16.35
C VAL A 145 4.54 -0.69 17.49
N ALA A 146 3.90 0.40 17.92
CA ALA A 146 3.00 0.38 19.08
C ALA A 146 3.63 -0.24 20.35
N ASN A 147 4.93 -0.02 20.58
CA ASN A 147 5.73 -0.64 21.64
C ASN A 147 5.88 -2.17 21.56
N LEU A 148 5.61 -2.77 20.40
CA LEU A 148 5.68 -4.21 20.18
C LEU A 148 6.65 -4.55 19.05
N GLU A 149 7.45 -5.59 19.26
CA GLU A 149 8.21 -6.22 18.17
C GLU A 149 7.27 -6.85 17.15
N ARG A 150 7.75 -7.01 15.91
CA ARG A 150 6.97 -7.56 14.77
C ARG A 150 6.15 -8.79 15.14
N ASN A 151 6.80 -9.83 15.66
CA ASN A 151 6.12 -11.10 15.96
C ASN A 151 5.07 -10.92 17.07
N ALA A 152 5.38 -10.10 18.08
CA ALA A 152 4.46 -9.82 19.18
C ALA A 152 3.23 -9.03 18.71
N LEU A 153 3.41 -8.05 17.81
CA LEU A 153 2.30 -7.31 17.20
C LEU A 153 1.43 -8.23 16.34
N GLN A 154 2.05 -9.02 15.49
CA GLN A 154 1.36 -9.98 14.61
C GLN A 154 0.54 -10.98 15.43
N ASP A 155 1.12 -11.59 16.47
CA ASP A 155 0.45 -12.57 17.33
C ASP A 155 -0.75 -11.94 18.07
N GLN A 156 -0.60 -10.70 18.55
CA GLN A 156 -1.67 -9.98 19.24
C GLN A 156 -2.81 -9.63 18.28
N LEU A 157 -2.49 -9.14 17.07
CA LEU A 157 -3.48 -8.84 16.03
C LEU A 157 -4.25 -10.11 15.65
N LEU A 158 -3.54 -11.21 15.33
CA LEU A 158 -4.16 -12.50 15.01
C LEU A 158 -5.08 -12.97 16.13
N THR A 159 -4.63 -12.89 17.39
CA THR A 159 -5.45 -13.26 18.55
C THR A 159 -6.70 -12.40 18.66
N ALA A 160 -6.60 -11.10 18.39
CA ALA A 160 -7.74 -10.18 18.44
C ALA A 160 -8.74 -10.44 17.30
N PHE A 161 -8.25 -10.70 16.09
CA PHE A 161 -9.10 -11.04 14.94
C PHE A 161 -9.81 -12.38 15.11
N GLN A 162 -9.10 -13.42 15.59
CA GLN A 162 -9.68 -14.74 15.86
C GLN A 162 -10.82 -14.69 16.90
N LYS A 163 -10.78 -13.74 17.84
CA LYS A 163 -11.90 -13.52 18.78
C LYS A 163 -13.17 -13.02 18.08
N GLN A 164 -13.03 -12.31 16.97
CA GLN A 164 -14.14 -11.83 16.14
C GLN A 164 -14.59 -12.87 15.09
N ASP A 165 -13.82 -13.95 14.91
CA ASP A 165 -14.08 -15.07 13.99
C ASP A 165 -14.24 -16.40 14.76
N PRO A 166 -15.34 -16.60 15.50
CA PRO A 166 -15.57 -17.83 16.26
C PRO A 166 -15.72 -19.07 15.37
N LYS A 167 -15.97 -18.88 14.07
CA LYS A 167 -16.11 -19.96 13.08
C LYS A 167 -14.77 -20.35 12.45
N GLN A 168 -13.70 -19.59 12.73
CA GLN A 168 -12.36 -19.81 12.18
C GLN A 168 -12.37 -19.87 10.64
N THR A 169 -13.13 -18.98 10.00
CA THR A 169 -13.17 -18.89 8.54
C THR A 169 -11.90 -18.28 7.97
N GLY A 170 -11.09 -17.60 8.78
CA GLY A 170 -9.91 -16.86 8.33
C GLY A 170 -10.23 -15.45 7.84
N THR A 171 -11.49 -15.02 7.95
CA THR A 171 -12.00 -13.76 7.41
C THR A 171 -12.96 -13.07 8.38
N ILE A 172 -12.94 -11.75 8.45
CA ILE A 172 -13.91 -10.95 9.23
C ILE A 172 -14.44 -9.77 8.40
N SER A 173 -15.55 -9.17 8.82
CA SER A 173 -16.07 -7.99 8.12
C SER A 173 -15.16 -6.77 8.30
N TYR A 174 -15.24 -5.81 7.37
CA TYR A 174 -14.52 -4.53 7.47
C TYR A 174 -14.79 -3.81 8.80
N ALA A 175 -16.04 -3.82 9.28
CA ALA A 175 -16.41 -3.22 10.56
C ALA A 175 -15.69 -3.90 11.74
N GLN A 176 -15.66 -5.24 11.78
CA GLN A 176 -14.96 -5.98 12.82
C GLN A 176 -13.44 -5.74 12.78
N MET A 177 -12.85 -5.67 11.58
CA MET A 177 -11.45 -5.32 11.40
C MET A 177 -11.16 -3.92 11.96
N THR A 178 -12.00 -2.95 11.61
CA THR A 178 -11.90 -1.56 12.06
C THR A 178 -11.96 -1.46 13.59
N ASP A 179 -12.89 -2.17 14.21
CA ASP A 179 -13.02 -2.22 15.68
C ASP A 179 -11.77 -2.78 16.35
N VAL A 180 -11.19 -3.85 15.79
CA VAL A 180 -9.95 -4.44 16.31
C VAL A 180 -8.79 -3.45 16.17
N ILE A 181 -8.55 -2.90 14.98
CA ILE A 181 -7.46 -1.94 14.72
C ILE A 181 -7.59 -0.70 15.61
N ASN A 182 -8.81 -0.20 15.85
CA ASN A 182 -9.05 0.92 16.74
C ASN A 182 -8.70 0.63 18.21
N GLY A 183 -8.75 -0.64 18.62
CA GLY A 183 -8.36 -1.10 19.95
C GLY A 183 -6.84 -1.16 20.20
N PHE A 184 -6.01 -1.07 19.15
CA PHE A 184 -4.55 -1.05 19.27
C PHE A 184 -4.03 0.39 19.46
N SER A 185 -2.87 0.51 20.10
CA SER A 185 -2.17 1.78 20.38
C SER A 185 -1.41 2.32 19.16
N PHE A 186 -2.06 2.29 17.99
CA PHE A 186 -1.57 2.91 16.76
C PHE A 186 -1.90 4.42 16.75
N SER A 187 -1.05 5.21 16.10
CA SER A 187 -1.34 6.61 15.76
C SER A 187 -2.52 6.68 14.77
N PRO A 188 -3.20 7.84 14.63
CA PRO A 188 -4.25 8.01 13.62
C PRO A 188 -3.77 7.68 12.20
N ARG A 189 -2.53 8.06 11.85
CA ARG A 189 -1.90 7.81 10.55
C ARG A 189 -1.60 6.32 10.34
N GLU A 190 -1.12 5.64 11.36
CA GLU A 190 -0.90 4.19 11.37
C GLU A 190 -2.22 3.43 11.17
N LYS A 191 -3.28 3.83 11.90
CA LYS A 191 -4.62 3.23 11.72
C LYS A 191 -5.13 3.42 10.30
N SER A 192 -5.03 4.62 9.76
CA SER A 192 -5.46 4.91 8.40
C SER A 192 -4.68 4.10 7.36
N ALA A 193 -3.36 3.99 7.52
CA ALA A 193 -2.52 3.21 6.63
C ALA A 193 -2.89 1.72 6.68
N VAL A 194 -3.07 1.14 7.87
CA VAL A 194 -3.49 -0.27 8.01
C VAL A 194 -4.89 -0.49 7.44
N LEU A 195 -5.84 0.41 7.70
CA LEU A 195 -7.20 0.29 7.17
C LEU A 195 -7.27 0.46 5.65
N SER A 196 -6.34 1.22 5.06
CA SER A 196 -6.25 1.31 3.61
C SER A 196 -5.89 -0.04 2.96
N LEU A 197 -5.09 -0.89 3.62
CA LEU A 197 -4.83 -2.27 3.19
C LEU A 197 -6.11 -3.12 3.25
N VAL A 198 -6.89 -2.94 4.31
CA VAL A 198 -8.15 -3.67 4.54
C VAL A 198 -9.16 -3.33 3.42
N ILE A 199 -9.27 -2.06 3.03
CA ILE A 199 -10.15 -1.62 1.94
C ILE A 199 -9.71 -2.26 0.61
N ALA A 200 -8.41 -2.33 0.34
CA ALA A 200 -7.90 -2.96 -0.88
C ALA A 200 -8.21 -4.47 -0.95
N GLN A 201 -8.37 -5.14 0.19
CA GLN A 201 -8.69 -6.57 0.28
C GLN A 201 -10.20 -6.86 0.33
N ALA A 202 -11.03 -5.87 0.65
CA ALA A 202 -12.46 -6.05 0.81
C ALA A 202 -13.15 -6.05 -0.56
N ASN A 203 -13.41 -7.23 -1.12
CA ASN A 203 -14.45 -7.37 -2.14
C ASN A 203 -15.81 -7.23 -1.44
N GLU A 204 -16.77 -6.51 -2.03
CA GLU A 204 -18.08 -6.20 -1.41
C GLU A 204 -18.85 -7.45 -0.90
N GLU A 205 -18.51 -8.65 -1.38
CA GLU A 205 -19.15 -9.93 -1.03
C GLU A 205 -18.26 -10.87 -0.17
N GLU A 206 -16.96 -10.61 -0.04
CA GLU A 206 -16.02 -11.50 0.67
C GLU A 206 -15.45 -10.81 1.93
N GLY A 207 -15.38 -11.56 3.03
CA GLY A 207 -14.76 -11.07 4.27
C GLY A 207 -13.27 -10.80 4.09
N VAL A 208 -12.72 -9.90 4.90
CA VAL A 208 -11.31 -9.52 4.83
C VAL A 208 -10.45 -10.57 5.54
N SER A 209 -9.41 -11.06 4.85
CA SER A 209 -8.44 -12.01 5.41
C SER A 209 -7.54 -11.32 6.44
N TYR A 210 -7.68 -11.72 7.70
CA TYR A 210 -6.93 -11.09 8.79
C TYR A 210 -5.48 -11.58 8.91
N ASP A 211 -5.11 -12.69 8.25
CA ASP A 211 -3.71 -13.16 8.22
C ASP A 211 -2.82 -12.19 7.43
N ILE A 212 -3.33 -11.64 6.32
CA ILE A 212 -2.58 -10.68 5.52
C ILE A 212 -2.41 -9.39 6.31
N VAL A 213 -3.50 -8.83 6.85
CA VAL A 213 -3.49 -7.60 7.65
C VAL A 213 -2.54 -7.72 8.85
N ALA A 214 -2.56 -8.84 9.57
CA ALA A 214 -1.68 -9.04 10.72
C ALA A 214 -0.19 -9.10 10.34
N ARG A 215 0.14 -9.63 9.15
CA ARG A 215 1.53 -9.70 8.65
C ARG A 215 2.02 -8.34 8.16
N THR A 216 1.16 -7.57 7.49
CA THR A 216 1.55 -6.36 6.76
C THR A 216 1.39 -5.09 7.59
N ALA A 217 0.56 -5.11 8.64
CA ALA A 217 0.36 -3.97 9.54
C ALA A 217 1.68 -3.47 10.17
N PHE A 218 2.57 -4.38 10.61
CA PHE A 218 3.87 -3.97 11.12
C PHE A 218 4.69 -3.24 10.06
N ASP A 219 4.75 -3.78 8.85
CA ASP A 219 5.56 -3.23 7.76
C ASP A 219 5.10 -1.84 7.34
N VAL A 220 3.79 -1.64 7.22
CA VAL A 220 3.20 -0.32 6.91
C VAL A 220 3.48 0.69 8.00
N CYS A 221 3.19 0.38 9.26
CA CYS A 221 3.41 1.32 10.37
C CYS A 221 4.91 1.61 10.56
N TRP A 222 5.75 0.57 10.46
CA TRP A 222 7.19 0.72 10.54
C TRP A 222 7.72 1.63 9.42
N LEU A 223 7.20 1.49 8.21
CA LEU A 223 7.56 2.37 7.10
C LEU A 223 7.18 3.83 7.39
N GLN A 224 6.00 4.08 7.99
CA GLN A 224 5.59 5.42 8.39
C GLN A 224 6.51 6.05 9.43
N GLN A 225 6.80 5.31 10.51
CA GLN A 225 7.73 5.75 11.55
C GLN A 225 9.12 6.02 11.00
N ARG A 226 9.60 5.12 10.12
CA ARG A 226 10.93 5.20 9.49
C ARG A 226 11.08 6.41 8.59
N LEU A 227 10.01 6.80 7.91
CA LEU A 227 10.02 8.00 7.11
C LEU A 227 9.88 9.28 7.98
N GLY A 228 9.47 9.15 9.25
CA GLY A 228 9.19 10.30 10.11
C GLY A 228 7.79 10.88 9.90
N LEU A 229 6.86 10.10 9.31
CA LEU A 229 5.48 10.52 9.06
C LEU A 229 4.70 10.79 10.35
N ASP A 230 5.18 10.35 11.51
CA ASP A 230 4.54 10.59 12.82
C ASP A 230 5.00 11.89 13.52
N LEU A 231 6.02 12.59 13.01
CA LEU A 231 6.67 13.72 13.71
C LEU A 231 6.16 15.11 13.30
N VAL A 232 5.17 15.19 12.42
CA VAL A 232 4.57 16.46 11.99
C VAL A 232 3.20 16.60 12.65
N GLU A 233 3.20 17.21 13.84
CA GLU A 233 2.03 17.79 14.53
C GLU A 233 1.65 19.16 13.94
#